data_AF-A0A2V8PZZ4-F1
#
_entry.id   AF-A0A2V8PZZ4-F1
#
_cell.length_a   1.000
_cell.length_b   1.000
_cell.length_c   1.000
_cell.angle_alpha   90.00
_cell.angle_beta   90.00
_cell.angle_gamma   90.00
#
_symmetry.space_group_name_H-M   'P 1'
#
loop_
_entity.id
_entity.type
_entity.pdbx_description
1 polymer ?
#
loop_
_entity_poly.entity_id
_entity_poly.type
_entity_poly.pdbx_seq_one_letter_code
_entity_poly.pdbx_strand_id
1 'polypeptide(L)'
;MVDHTRPHPRITQNEVSGQRIELKTLKGARLFIGPHVNSNQPVPLLIHFHGAPWLIERHVALKLPKAALITVQLGAGSSAYRRPFEQPELFQNLLREAGEQLHLHRGWSSITLSGFSAGYGAVREILGRPEYFALVRNVLLLDGMHTSYVPEGKPLADGGVIDRAGLEAFIGFAREAVAGRKTFAVTHSEIFPGTYASTTECADYLLAQLDLKRQSQLRQGPLGMQQLSAVNTGGFHLRGYAGNSAPDHVDFLHAMPAWFGLLRIR
;
A
#
# COMPACT_ATOMS: atom_id res chain seq x y z
N MET A 1 -8.84 -15.55 -17.20
CA MET A 1 -7.42 -15.36 -17.57
C MET A 1 -6.65 -16.54 -17.04
N VAL A 2 -5.69 -17.07 -17.79
CA VAL A 2 -4.87 -18.23 -17.37
C VAL A 2 -3.45 -17.78 -17.06
N ASP A 3 -2.77 -18.46 -16.13
CA ASP A 3 -1.45 -18.06 -15.58
C ASP A 3 -0.33 -17.90 -16.62
N HIS A 4 -0.53 -18.41 -17.83
CA HIS A 4 0.43 -18.34 -18.93
C HIS A 4 0.03 -17.33 -20.02
N THR A 5 -0.98 -16.48 -19.76
CA THR A 5 -1.38 -15.42 -20.72
C THR A 5 -0.25 -14.41 -20.92
N ARG A 6 0.64 -14.25 -19.93
CA ARG A 6 1.84 -13.41 -20.02
C ARG A 6 2.96 -13.92 -19.10
N PRO A 7 4.22 -13.52 -19.33
CA PRO A 7 5.31 -13.83 -18.41
C PRO A 7 5.11 -13.17 -17.04
N HIS A 8 5.48 -13.90 -16.00
CA HIS A 8 5.50 -13.42 -14.61
C HIS A 8 6.94 -13.39 -14.09
N PRO A 9 7.79 -12.46 -14.57
CA PRO A 9 9.18 -12.40 -14.14
C PRO A 9 9.26 -12.20 -12.63
N ARG A 10 10.12 -12.99 -11.99
CA ARG A 10 10.40 -12.91 -10.55
C ARG A 10 11.80 -12.38 -10.36
N ILE A 11 11.92 -11.37 -9.51
CA ILE A 11 13.21 -10.84 -9.11
C ILE A 11 13.90 -11.92 -8.28
N THR A 12 15.13 -12.29 -8.64
CA THR A 12 15.94 -13.19 -7.83
C THR A 12 16.32 -12.51 -6.52
N GLN A 13 16.16 -13.24 -5.43
CA GLN A 13 16.53 -12.75 -4.11
C GLN A 13 18.02 -12.41 -4.05
N ASN A 14 18.30 -11.17 -3.68
CA ASN A 14 19.65 -10.66 -3.41
C ASN A 14 19.54 -9.63 -2.30
N GLU A 15 20.42 -9.73 -1.30
CA GLU A 15 20.48 -8.77 -0.21
C GLU A 15 21.08 -7.45 -0.67
N VAL A 16 20.41 -6.36 -0.32
CA VAL A 16 20.96 -5.01 -0.52
C VAL A 16 21.74 -4.56 0.72
N SER A 17 22.77 -3.75 0.50
CA SER A 17 23.55 -3.12 1.57
C SER A 17 22.65 -2.24 2.45
N GLY A 18 22.88 -2.30 3.76
CA GLY A 18 22.15 -1.50 4.76
C GLY A 18 22.03 -2.24 6.08
N GLN A 19 21.68 -1.50 7.13
CA GLN A 19 21.45 -2.05 8.46
C GLN A 19 20.01 -2.56 8.57
N ARG A 20 19.81 -3.67 9.29
CA ARG A 20 18.51 -4.27 9.58
C ARG A 20 18.35 -4.42 11.08
N ILE A 21 17.24 -3.92 11.62
CA ILE A 21 16.98 -3.88 13.06
C ILE A 21 15.55 -4.39 13.28
N GLU A 22 15.40 -5.47 14.04
CA GLU A 22 14.08 -5.92 14.49
C GLU A 22 13.51 -4.92 15.51
N LEU A 23 12.28 -4.47 15.28
CA LEU A 23 11.60 -3.52 16.16
C LEU A 23 10.85 -4.27 17.26
N LYS A 24 11.09 -3.88 18.52
CA LYS A 24 10.51 -4.51 19.71
C LYS A 24 9.03 -4.16 19.85
N THR A 25 8.62 -2.98 19.38
CA THR A 25 7.23 -2.50 19.46
C THR A 25 6.26 -3.45 18.75
N LEU A 26 6.68 -4.05 17.64
CA LEU A 26 5.83 -4.95 16.85
C LEU A 26 6.66 -6.13 16.34
N LYS A 27 6.44 -7.31 16.92
CA LYS A 27 7.07 -8.55 16.43
C LYS A 27 6.71 -8.78 14.97
N GLY A 28 7.73 -8.96 14.12
CA GLY A 28 7.58 -9.07 12.66
C GLY A 28 7.69 -7.73 11.93
N ALA A 29 7.95 -6.62 12.64
CA ALA A 29 8.37 -5.36 12.08
C ALA A 29 9.89 -5.21 12.13
N ARG A 30 10.47 -4.77 11.02
CA ARG A 30 11.92 -4.61 10.88
C ARG A 30 12.23 -3.30 10.18
N LEU A 31 13.12 -2.52 10.78
CA LEU A 31 13.68 -1.30 10.21
C LEU A 31 14.87 -1.64 9.31
N PHE A 32 14.87 -1.10 8.10
CA PHE A 32 15.97 -1.14 7.15
C PHE A 32 16.49 0.28 6.90
N ILE A 33 17.81 0.45 7.02
CA ILE A 33 18.51 1.73 6.84
C ILE A 33 19.54 1.53 5.74
N GLY A 34 19.27 2.12 4.57
CA GLY A 34 20.18 2.08 3.43
C GLY A 34 21.39 3.01 3.60
N PRO A 35 22.46 2.82 2.79
CA PRO A 35 23.72 3.56 2.93
C PRO A 35 23.62 5.07 2.64
N HIS A 36 22.52 5.51 2.00
CA HIS A 36 22.29 6.93 1.66
C HIS A 36 21.29 7.62 2.60
N VAL A 37 20.83 6.93 3.66
CA VAL A 37 20.01 7.55 4.71
C VAL A 37 20.93 8.41 5.59
N ASN A 38 20.56 9.68 5.80
CA ASN A 38 21.33 10.62 6.60
C ASN A 38 20.47 11.13 7.78
N SER A 39 20.76 10.63 8.99
CA SER A 39 20.02 10.96 10.22
C SER A 39 20.17 12.42 10.69
N ASN A 40 21.14 13.16 10.15
CA ASN A 40 21.32 14.59 10.41
C ASN A 40 20.37 15.47 9.58
N GLN A 41 19.64 14.89 8.62
CA GLN A 41 18.62 15.54 7.82
C GLN A 41 17.23 15.00 8.18
N PRO A 42 16.14 15.70 7.84
CA PRO A 42 14.83 15.09 7.85
C PRO A 42 14.81 13.85 6.93
N VAL A 43 14.33 12.71 7.43
CA VAL A 43 14.36 11.43 6.70
C VAL A 43 12.95 11.03 6.26
N PRO A 44 12.72 10.64 5.00
CA PRO A 44 11.45 10.06 4.59
C PRO A 44 11.31 8.65 5.16
N LEU A 45 10.14 8.31 5.68
CA LEU A 45 9.82 6.97 6.15
C LEU A 45 8.79 6.31 5.26
N LEU A 46 9.11 5.12 4.75
CA LEU A 46 8.15 4.21 4.13
C LEU A 46 7.88 3.03 5.07
N ILE A 47 6.60 2.75 5.35
CA ILE A 47 6.17 1.58 6.11
C ILE A 47 5.38 0.69 5.17
N HIS A 48 5.86 -0.53 4.94
CA HIS A 48 5.22 -1.49 4.05
C HIS A 48 4.67 -2.69 4.81
N PHE A 49 3.41 -3.01 4.57
CA PHE A 49 2.69 -4.11 5.17
C PHE A 49 2.46 -5.23 4.17
N HIS A 50 2.76 -6.45 4.61
CA HIS A 50 2.55 -7.72 3.90
C HIS A 50 3.39 -7.91 2.64
N GLY A 51 4.22 -8.96 2.63
CA GLY A 51 5.07 -9.30 1.48
C GLY A 51 6.47 -9.72 1.91
N ALA A 52 7.29 -10.13 0.94
CA ALA A 52 8.66 -10.57 1.19
C ALA A 52 9.55 -9.36 1.57
N PRO A 53 10.06 -9.27 2.81
CA PRO A 53 10.75 -8.05 3.26
C PRO A 53 11.98 -7.68 2.43
N TRP A 54 12.77 -8.66 2.00
CA TRP A 54 13.98 -8.45 1.17
C TRP A 54 13.66 -7.76 -0.17
N LEU A 55 12.48 -8.02 -0.74
CA LEU A 55 12.09 -7.45 -2.03
C LEU A 55 11.79 -5.96 -1.90
N ILE A 56 11.13 -5.58 -0.81
CA ILE A 56 10.80 -4.19 -0.50
C ILE A 56 12.05 -3.38 -0.18
N GLU A 57 12.98 -3.97 0.59
CA GLU A 57 14.30 -3.37 0.83
C GLU A 57 15.02 -3.08 -0.48
N ARG A 58 15.04 -4.06 -1.40
CA ARG A 58 15.64 -3.88 -2.72
C ARG A 58 14.98 -2.73 -3.49
N HIS A 59 13.65 -2.66 -3.47
CA HIS A 59 12.90 -1.59 -4.13
C HIS A 59 13.22 -0.21 -3.57
N VAL A 60 13.22 -0.06 -2.24
CA VAL A 60 13.53 1.20 -1.57
C VAL A 60 14.99 1.58 -1.77
N ALA A 61 15.94 0.66 -1.59
CA ALA A 61 17.37 0.94 -1.79
C ALA A 61 17.67 1.45 -3.21
N LEU A 62 16.99 0.92 -4.23
CA LEU A 62 17.22 1.30 -5.63
C LEU A 62 16.52 2.59 -6.06
N LYS A 63 15.33 2.90 -5.52
CA LYS A 63 14.50 4.00 -6.04
C LYS A 63 14.21 5.10 -5.04
N LEU A 64 14.37 4.84 -3.76
CA LEU A 64 14.17 5.78 -2.65
C LEU A 64 15.38 5.71 -1.69
N PRO A 65 16.63 5.87 -2.18
CA PRO A 65 17.83 5.52 -1.42
C PRO A 65 18.00 6.33 -0.12
N LYS A 66 17.34 7.49 -0.01
CA LYS A 66 17.37 8.35 1.18
C LYS A 66 16.28 8.04 2.20
N ALA A 67 15.33 7.16 1.88
CA ALA A 67 14.23 6.81 2.77
C ALA A 67 14.64 5.67 3.71
N ALA A 68 14.20 5.76 4.97
CA ALA A 68 14.15 4.62 5.86
C ALA A 68 12.93 3.75 5.52
N LEU A 69 13.02 2.45 5.77
CA LEU A 69 11.95 1.49 5.51
C LEU A 69 11.63 0.70 6.76
N ILE A 70 10.34 0.57 7.11
CA ILE A 70 9.86 -0.45 8.02
C ILE A 70 9.06 -1.48 7.20
N THR A 71 9.48 -2.74 7.22
CA THR A 71 8.69 -3.85 6.67
C THR A 71 7.95 -4.55 7.81
N VAL A 72 6.66 -4.85 7.62
CA VAL A 72 5.82 -5.54 8.59
C VAL A 72 5.21 -6.78 7.95
N GLN A 73 5.57 -7.96 8.45
CA GLN A 73 5.07 -9.26 7.96
C GLN A 73 4.50 -10.07 9.13
N LEU A 74 3.16 -10.21 9.15
CA LEU A 74 2.41 -10.78 10.28
C LEU A 74 1.61 -12.04 9.93
N GLY A 75 1.84 -12.59 8.74
CA GLY A 75 1.14 -13.78 8.24
C GLY A 75 0.04 -13.45 7.23
N ALA A 76 -1.02 -14.27 7.22
CA ALA A 76 -2.09 -14.22 6.24
C ALA A 76 -3.35 -13.50 6.75
N GLY A 77 -4.09 -12.90 5.81
CA GLY A 77 -5.37 -12.24 6.07
C GLY A 77 -5.21 -10.81 6.64
N SER A 78 -6.09 -9.90 6.22
CA SER A 78 -5.99 -8.49 6.61
C SER A 78 -6.19 -8.25 8.09
N SER A 79 -6.94 -9.11 8.78
CA SER A 79 -7.11 -9.05 10.24
C SER A 79 -5.80 -9.22 11.01
N ALA A 80 -4.84 -10.00 10.51
CA ALA A 80 -3.52 -10.12 11.12
C ALA A 80 -2.75 -8.79 11.10
N TYR A 81 -2.99 -7.97 10.08
CA TYR A 81 -2.41 -6.64 9.94
C TYR A 81 -3.21 -5.56 10.66
N ARG A 82 -4.54 -5.68 10.72
CA ARG A 82 -5.43 -4.72 11.42
C ARG A 82 -5.23 -4.76 12.93
N ARG A 83 -5.34 -5.96 13.53
CA ARG A 83 -5.46 -6.15 15.00
C ARG A 83 -4.38 -5.44 15.83
N PRO A 84 -3.09 -5.46 15.46
CA PRO A 84 -2.09 -4.73 16.24
C PRO A 84 -2.39 -3.22 16.33
N PHE A 85 -2.84 -2.59 15.24
CA PHE A 85 -3.08 -1.15 15.17
C PHE A 85 -4.42 -0.71 15.78
N GLU A 86 -5.25 -1.64 16.26
CA GLU A 86 -6.38 -1.35 17.14
C GLU A 86 -5.89 -0.79 18.49
N GLN A 87 -4.65 -1.07 18.88
CA GLN A 87 -4.00 -0.43 20.02
C GLN A 87 -3.57 0.99 19.61
N PRO A 88 -4.15 2.05 20.22
CA PRO A 88 -3.92 3.43 19.78
C PRO A 88 -2.45 3.80 19.73
N GLU A 89 -1.69 3.43 20.74
CA GLU A 89 -0.29 3.85 20.90
C GLU A 89 0.70 3.11 19.97
N LEU A 90 0.29 2.02 19.32
CA LEU A 90 1.23 1.14 18.62
C LEU A 90 1.96 1.85 17.49
N PHE A 91 1.23 2.61 16.67
CA PHE A 91 1.81 3.29 15.52
C PHE A 91 2.81 4.37 15.93
N GLN A 92 2.45 5.24 16.88
CA GLN A 92 3.38 6.26 17.40
C GLN A 92 4.61 5.65 18.06
N ASN A 93 4.47 4.52 18.77
CA ASN A 93 5.61 3.85 19.40
C ASN A 93 6.54 3.24 18.35
N LEU A 94 5.98 2.70 17.25
CA LEU A 94 6.76 2.16 16.14
C LEU A 94 7.57 3.28 15.45
N LEU A 95 6.95 4.45 15.23
CA LEU A 95 7.63 5.63 14.66
C LEU A 95 8.75 6.14 15.57
N ARG A 96 8.51 6.15 16.89
CA ARG A 96 9.46 6.60 17.91
C ARG A 96 10.66 5.67 17.98
N GLU A 97 10.42 4.36 18.14
CA GLU A 97 11.48 3.35 18.20
C GLU A 97 12.34 3.40 16.94
N ALA A 98 11.74 3.48 15.76
CA ALA A 98 12.50 3.58 14.51
C ALA A 98 13.36 4.86 14.44
N GLY A 99 12.85 5.98 14.96
CA GLY A 99 13.59 7.24 15.04
C GLY A 99 14.77 7.15 16.01
N GLU A 100 14.58 6.50 17.15
CA GLU A 100 15.63 6.25 18.15
C GLU A 100 16.73 5.33 17.59
N GLN A 101 16.36 4.24 16.92
CA GLN A 101 17.31 3.31 16.29
C GLN A 101 18.11 3.96 15.15
N LEU A 102 17.50 4.90 14.43
CA LEU A 102 18.18 5.67 13.38
C LEU A 102 19.01 6.85 13.93
N HIS A 103 18.91 7.13 15.24
CA HIS A 103 19.46 8.34 15.87
C HIS A 103 19.01 9.62 15.14
N LEU A 104 17.72 9.70 14.82
CA LEU A 104 17.16 10.74 13.98
C LEU A 104 17.11 12.10 14.71
N HIS A 105 17.84 13.09 14.20
CA HIS A 105 17.97 14.40 14.87
C HIS A 105 16.93 15.43 14.43
N ARG A 106 16.44 15.33 13.18
CA ARG A 106 15.52 16.32 12.58
C ARG A 106 14.12 15.77 12.29
N GLY A 107 13.82 14.58 12.81
CA GLY A 107 12.52 13.91 12.63
C GLY A 107 12.27 13.39 11.21
N TRP A 108 11.07 12.84 11.01
CA TRP A 108 10.63 12.31 9.73
C TRP A 108 10.15 13.44 8.82
N SER A 109 10.65 13.49 7.58
CA SER A 109 10.23 14.50 6.59
C SER A 109 8.87 14.19 5.98
N SER A 110 8.55 12.90 5.83
CA SER A 110 7.28 12.41 5.34
C SER A 110 7.04 10.98 5.79
N ILE A 111 5.78 10.64 6.06
CA ILE A 111 5.36 9.26 6.37
C ILE A 111 4.54 8.72 5.20
N THR A 112 4.98 7.58 4.68
CA THR A 112 4.34 6.86 3.58
C THR A 112 3.91 5.49 4.07
N LEU A 113 2.63 5.16 3.91
CA LEU A 113 2.11 3.82 4.16
C LEU A 113 1.97 3.07 2.83
N SER A 114 2.37 1.81 2.81
CA SER A 114 2.16 0.92 1.68
C SER A 114 1.62 -0.41 2.16
N GLY A 115 0.68 -1.00 1.44
CA GLY A 115 0.17 -2.34 1.73
C GLY A 115 -0.01 -3.14 0.47
N PHE A 116 0.48 -4.38 0.46
CA PHE A 116 0.16 -5.36 -0.58
C PHE A 116 -0.88 -6.35 -0.07
N SER A 117 -1.89 -6.68 -0.88
CA SER A 117 -2.91 -7.67 -0.49
C SER A 117 -3.47 -7.37 0.90
N ALA A 118 -3.44 -8.34 1.82
CA ALA A 118 -3.80 -8.22 3.24
C ALA A 118 -3.21 -7.02 4.00
N GLY A 119 -2.08 -6.46 3.56
CA GLY A 119 -1.44 -5.31 4.18
C GLY A 119 -2.31 -4.05 4.26
N TYR A 120 -3.35 -3.94 3.43
CA TYR A 120 -4.34 -2.85 3.53
C TYR A 120 -5.00 -2.76 4.91
N GLY A 121 -5.10 -3.88 5.65
CA GLY A 121 -5.75 -3.93 6.96
C GLY A 121 -5.07 -3.01 7.97
N ALA A 122 -3.73 -3.00 8.00
CA ALA A 122 -2.96 -2.07 8.83
C ALA A 122 -3.12 -0.62 8.34
N VAL A 123 -3.02 -0.40 7.03
CA VAL A 123 -3.15 0.95 6.45
C VAL A 123 -4.51 1.56 6.80
N ARG A 124 -5.60 0.79 6.63
CA ARG A 124 -6.95 1.23 6.98
C ARG A 124 -7.07 1.60 8.45
N GLU A 125 -6.58 0.74 9.33
CA GLU A 125 -6.67 0.93 10.78
C GLU A 125 -5.90 2.18 11.23
N ILE A 126 -4.69 2.39 10.70
CA ILE A 126 -3.87 3.58 10.99
C ILE A 126 -4.58 4.85 10.51
N LEU A 127 -5.12 4.84 9.29
CA LEU A 127 -5.82 6.00 8.72
C LEU A 127 -7.17 6.28 9.39
N GLY A 128 -7.76 5.30 10.08
CA GLY A 128 -8.99 5.50 10.84
C GLY A 128 -8.83 6.45 12.05
N ARG A 129 -7.59 6.75 12.44
CA ARG A 129 -7.28 7.63 13.57
C ARG A 129 -6.93 9.04 13.10
N PRO A 130 -7.63 10.09 13.55
CA PRO A 130 -7.38 11.46 13.10
C PRO A 130 -5.93 11.93 13.24
N GLU A 131 -5.29 11.60 14.37
CA GLU A 131 -3.91 11.96 14.68
C GLU A 131 -2.92 11.34 13.69
N TYR A 132 -3.13 10.09 13.26
CA TYR A 132 -2.24 9.41 12.31
C TYR A 132 -2.60 9.73 10.87
N PHE A 133 -3.89 9.91 10.58
CA PHE A 133 -4.35 10.46 9.31
C PHE A 133 -3.68 11.80 9.01
N ALA A 134 -3.53 12.68 10.00
CA ALA A 134 -2.86 13.97 9.84
C ALA A 134 -1.36 13.80 9.46
N LEU A 135 -0.67 12.85 10.09
CA LEU A 135 0.76 12.58 9.88
C LEU A 135 1.08 11.93 8.53
N VAL A 136 0.22 11.03 8.06
CA VAL A 136 0.48 10.25 6.83
C VAL A 136 0.33 11.15 5.59
N ARG A 137 1.40 11.25 4.80
CA ARG A 137 1.42 12.07 3.58
C ARG A 137 1.07 11.29 2.33
N ASN A 138 1.53 10.03 2.27
CA ASN A 138 1.41 9.20 1.09
C ASN A 138 0.84 7.83 1.44
N VAL A 139 -0.01 7.28 0.56
CA VAL A 139 -0.49 5.90 0.64
C VAL A 139 -0.31 5.21 -0.72
N LEU A 140 0.20 3.99 -0.72
CA LEU A 140 0.27 3.10 -1.89
C LEU A 140 -0.35 1.73 -1.58
N LEU A 141 -1.50 1.42 -2.18
CA LEU A 141 -2.13 0.11 -2.07
C LEU A 141 -1.89 -0.71 -3.35
N LEU A 142 -1.31 -1.89 -3.15
CA LEU A 142 -0.95 -2.85 -4.18
C LEU A 142 -1.92 -4.02 -4.10
N ASP A 143 -2.94 -3.98 -4.95
CA ASP A 143 -3.95 -5.03 -5.13
C ASP A 143 -4.52 -5.56 -3.80
N GLY A 144 -5.01 -4.66 -2.95
CA GLY A 144 -5.43 -5.04 -1.60
C GLY A 144 -6.54 -4.22 -0.97
N MET A 145 -7.17 -3.25 -1.65
CA MET A 145 -8.21 -2.42 -1.03
C MET A 145 -9.55 -3.16 -0.96
N HIS A 146 -9.72 -4.07 0.01
CA HIS A 146 -10.93 -4.88 0.16
C HIS A 146 -11.85 -4.38 1.29
N THR A 147 -13.13 -4.75 1.19
CA THR A 147 -14.12 -4.65 2.26
C THR A 147 -15.12 -5.82 2.17
N SER A 148 -16.04 -5.91 3.12
CA SER A 148 -17.10 -6.92 3.12
C SER A 148 -18.29 -6.53 2.25
N TYR A 149 -19.19 -7.48 2.03
CA TYR A 149 -20.53 -7.21 1.51
C TYR A 149 -21.55 -7.09 2.64
N VAL A 150 -22.69 -6.47 2.33
CA VAL A 150 -23.90 -6.48 3.15
C VAL A 150 -25.06 -7.02 2.31
N PRO A 151 -25.71 -8.13 2.70
CA PRO A 151 -25.29 -9.10 3.73
C PRO A 151 -23.90 -9.70 3.45
N GLU A 152 -23.26 -10.23 4.49
CA GLU A 152 -21.93 -10.85 4.36
C GLU A 152 -21.94 -11.98 3.32
N GLY A 153 -20.88 -12.02 2.50
CA GLY A 153 -20.72 -13.05 1.47
C GLY A 153 -21.71 -12.98 0.31
N LYS A 154 -22.50 -11.90 0.19
CA LYS A 154 -23.42 -11.68 -0.94
C LYS A 154 -22.81 -10.68 -1.95
N PRO A 155 -22.25 -11.13 -3.09
CA PRO A 155 -21.66 -10.25 -4.09
C PRO A 155 -22.62 -9.22 -4.69
N LEU A 156 -22.06 -8.19 -5.33
CA LEU A 156 -22.85 -7.17 -6.04
C LEU A 156 -23.70 -7.78 -7.17
N ALA A 157 -23.15 -8.76 -7.89
CA ALA A 157 -23.85 -9.47 -8.96
C ALA A 157 -25.13 -10.17 -8.48
N ASP A 158 -25.18 -10.57 -7.20
CA ASP A 158 -26.32 -11.23 -6.58
C ASP A 158 -27.25 -10.24 -5.83
N GLY A 159 -26.99 -8.93 -5.95
CA GLY A 159 -27.75 -7.88 -5.28
C GLY A 159 -27.35 -7.67 -3.81
N GLY A 160 -26.09 -7.93 -3.45
CA GLY A 160 -25.49 -7.39 -2.24
C GLY A 160 -25.03 -5.95 -2.42
N VAL A 161 -24.56 -5.32 -1.35
CA VAL A 161 -23.98 -3.97 -1.38
C VAL A 161 -22.60 -3.95 -0.71
N ILE A 162 -21.75 -3.02 -1.11
CA ILE A 162 -20.46 -2.78 -0.46
C ILE A 162 -20.68 -2.33 0.98
N ASP A 163 -19.99 -2.98 1.93
CA ASP A 163 -19.84 -2.46 3.29
C ASP A 163 -18.98 -1.19 3.26
N ARG A 164 -19.66 -0.06 3.36
CA ARG A 164 -19.09 1.29 3.25
C ARG A 164 -18.12 1.59 4.38
N ALA A 165 -18.39 1.07 5.59
CA ALA A 165 -17.60 1.37 6.77
C ALA A 165 -16.14 0.94 6.58
N GLY A 166 -15.91 -0.17 5.86
CA GLY A 166 -14.56 -0.66 5.56
C GLY A 166 -13.77 0.21 4.56
N LEU A 167 -14.37 1.22 3.93
CA LEU A 167 -13.72 2.11 2.96
C LEU A 167 -13.63 3.58 3.41
N GLU A 168 -14.29 3.98 4.49
CA GLU A 168 -14.36 5.40 4.93
C GLU A 168 -12.99 6.05 5.09
N ALA A 169 -12.03 5.36 5.73
CA ALA A 169 -10.67 5.89 5.89
C ALA A 169 -9.97 6.16 4.54
N PHE A 170 -10.19 5.29 3.55
CA PHE A 170 -9.63 5.47 2.20
C PHE A 170 -10.37 6.55 1.42
N ILE A 171 -11.69 6.69 1.58
CA ILE A 171 -12.49 7.76 0.98
C ILE A 171 -12.02 9.12 1.51
N GLY A 172 -11.86 9.26 2.83
CA GLY A 172 -11.31 10.47 3.44
C GLY A 172 -9.92 10.81 2.90
N PHE A 173 -9.03 9.82 2.83
CA PHE A 173 -7.67 10.02 2.32
C PHE A 173 -7.65 10.36 0.82
N ALA A 174 -8.55 9.77 0.03
CA ALA A 174 -8.70 10.08 -1.38
C ALA A 174 -9.22 11.49 -1.62
N ARG A 175 -10.17 11.99 -0.82
CA ARG A 175 -10.64 13.39 -0.89
C ARG A 175 -9.50 14.38 -0.64
N GLU A 176 -8.65 14.12 0.37
CA GLU A 176 -7.45 14.90 0.63
C GLU A 176 -6.45 14.84 -0.53
N ALA A 177 -6.32 13.67 -1.16
CA ALA A 177 -5.44 13.48 -2.30
C ALA A 177 -5.97 14.23 -3.54
N VAL A 178 -7.26 14.16 -3.84
CA VAL A 178 -7.92 14.94 -4.91
C VAL A 178 -7.71 16.44 -4.71
N ALA A 179 -7.81 16.91 -3.45
CA ALA A 179 -7.52 18.31 -3.10
C ALA A 179 -6.02 18.67 -3.12
N GLY A 180 -5.12 17.75 -3.49
CA GLY A 180 -3.68 17.96 -3.58
C GLY A 180 -2.94 18.02 -2.23
N ARG A 181 -3.67 17.82 -1.12
CA ARG A 181 -3.14 17.84 0.26
C ARG A 181 -2.50 16.53 0.67
N LYS A 182 -2.77 15.42 0.00
CA LYS A 182 -2.09 14.13 0.20
C LYS A 182 -1.79 13.48 -1.14
N THR A 183 -1.12 12.33 -1.12
CA THR A 183 -0.94 11.52 -2.32
C THR A 183 -1.41 10.10 -2.08
N PHE A 184 -2.33 9.60 -2.89
CA PHE A 184 -2.90 8.26 -2.74
C PHE A 184 -2.86 7.53 -4.07
N ALA A 185 -2.08 6.45 -4.13
CA ALA A 185 -2.00 5.57 -5.27
C ALA A 185 -2.64 4.21 -4.95
N VAL A 186 -3.53 3.76 -5.82
CA VAL A 186 -4.15 2.43 -5.77
C VAL A 186 -3.91 1.73 -7.11
N THR A 187 -3.41 0.52 -7.04
CA THR A 187 -3.23 -0.36 -8.20
C THR A 187 -3.99 -1.66 -7.95
N HIS A 188 -4.72 -2.17 -8.93
CA HIS A 188 -5.50 -3.40 -8.73
C HIS A 188 -5.54 -4.27 -9.97
N SER A 189 -5.68 -5.58 -9.74
CA SER A 189 -6.02 -6.57 -10.75
C SER A 189 -7.54 -6.67 -10.90
N GLU A 190 -8.01 -7.59 -11.75
CA GLU A 190 -9.42 -7.98 -11.86
C GLU A 190 -9.75 -9.20 -11.01
N ILE A 191 -8.95 -9.49 -9.98
CA ILE A 191 -9.20 -10.63 -9.10
C ILE A 191 -10.56 -10.49 -8.42
N PHE A 192 -11.39 -11.53 -8.57
CA PHE A 192 -12.69 -11.62 -7.93
C PHE A 192 -12.69 -12.73 -6.86
N PRO A 193 -12.66 -12.38 -5.56
CA PRO A 193 -12.58 -13.36 -4.47
C PRO A 193 -13.87 -14.12 -4.18
N GLY A 194 -15.03 -13.61 -4.61
CA GLY A 194 -16.36 -14.19 -4.39
C GLY A 194 -16.91 -14.06 -2.96
N THR A 195 -16.07 -14.09 -1.93
CA THR A 195 -16.50 -14.07 -0.51
C THR A 195 -16.45 -12.69 0.15
N TYR A 196 -15.73 -11.74 -0.46
CA TYR A 196 -15.63 -10.34 -0.06
C TYR A 196 -15.43 -9.46 -1.30
N ALA A 197 -15.58 -8.14 -1.15
CA ALA A 197 -15.51 -7.21 -2.26
C ALA A 197 -14.11 -7.19 -2.87
N SER A 198 -14.03 -7.36 -4.19
CA SER A 198 -12.78 -7.26 -4.94
C SER A 198 -12.18 -5.85 -4.86
N THR A 199 -10.88 -5.73 -5.13
CA THR A 199 -10.23 -4.41 -5.22
C THR A 199 -10.85 -3.58 -6.36
N THR A 200 -11.33 -4.22 -7.43
CA THR A 200 -12.05 -3.56 -8.53
C THR A 200 -13.37 -2.94 -8.06
N GLU A 201 -14.22 -3.71 -7.36
CA GLU A 201 -15.49 -3.21 -6.85
C GLU A 201 -15.28 -2.09 -5.81
N CYS A 202 -14.29 -2.24 -4.94
CA CYS A 202 -13.93 -1.20 -3.98
C CYS A 202 -13.38 0.05 -4.66
N ALA A 203 -12.59 -0.10 -5.72
CA ALA A 203 -12.11 1.00 -6.55
C ALA A 203 -13.27 1.74 -7.22
N ASP A 204 -14.22 1.03 -7.82
CA ASP A 204 -15.40 1.64 -8.44
C ASP A 204 -16.26 2.37 -7.41
N TYR A 205 -16.47 1.77 -6.24
CA TYR A 205 -17.16 2.43 -5.14
C TYR A 205 -16.44 3.72 -4.71
N LEU A 206 -15.12 3.66 -4.50
CA LEU A 206 -14.30 4.82 -4.14
C LEU A 206 -14.42 5.94 -5.19
N LEU A 207 -14.34 5.61 -6.48
CA LEU A 207 -14.47 6.57 -7.57
C LEU A 207 -15.85 7.24 -7.59
N ALA A 208 -16.92 6.48 -7.36
CA ALA A 208 -18.27 7.03 -7.24
C ALA A 208 -18.41 8.02 -6.08
N GLN A 209 -17.77 7.76 -4.93
CA GLN A 209 -17.77 8.69 -3.78
C GLN A 209 -17.00 9.99 -4.02
N LEU A 210 -16.16 10.02 -5.07
CA LEU A 210 -15.34 11.17 -5.46
C LEU A 210 -15.88 11.88 -6.71
N ASP A 211 -16.96 11.40 -7.30
CA ASP A 211 -17.47 11.83 -8.62
C ASP A 211 -16.38 11.80 -9.71
N LEU A 212 -15.52 10.77 -9.66
CA LEU A 212 -14.45 10.58 -10.63
C LEU A 212 -14.79 9.44 -11.58
N LYS A 213 -14.46 9.64 -12.86
CA LYS A 213 -14.63 8.62 -13.90
C LYS A 213 -13.29 8.04 -14.30
N ARG A 214 -13.25 6.71 -14.31
CA ARG A 214 -12.14 5.91 -14.83
C ARG A 214 -11.99 6.14 -16.34
N GLN A 215 -10.77 6.43 -16.78
CA GLN A 215 -10.44 6.45 -18.21
C GLN A 215 -9.97 5.07 -18.64
N SER A 216 -10.64 4.49 -19.63
CA SER A 216 -10.20 3.24 -20.27
C SER A 216 -8.85 3.45 -20.95
N GLN A 217 -7.98 2.47 -20.80
CA GLN A 217 -6.65 2.43 -21.42
C GLN A 217 -6.41 1.02 -21.95
N LEU A 218 -5.54 0.91 -22.96
CA LEU A 218 -5.00 -0.38 -23.38
C LEU A 218 -3.52 -0.17 -23.66
N ARG A 219 -2.70 -0.34 -22.64
CA ARG A 219 -1.25 -0.17 -22.77
C ARG A 219 -0.49 -1.13 -21.88
N GLN A 220 0.75 -1.40 -22.26
CA GLN A 220 1.66 -2.18 -21.45
C GLN A 220 2.03 -1.41 -20.18
N GLY A 221 1.94 -2.10 -19.05
CA GLY A 221 2.33 -1.67 -17.72
C GLY A 221 3.62 -2.34 -17.25
N PRO A 222 4.01 -2.10 -15.99
CA PRO A 222 5.20 -2.70 -15.39
C PRO A 222 5.17 -4.22 -15.48
N LEU A 223 6.33 -4.86 -15.63
CA LEU A 223 6.47 -6.33 -15.72
C LEU A 223 5.57 -6.99 -16.77
N GLY A 224 5.20 -6.26 -17.83
CA GLY A 224 4.34 -6.77 -18.88
C GLY A 224 2.86 -6.88 -18.50
N MET A 225 2.44 -6.36 -17.34
CA MET A 225 1.04 -6.25 -16.97
C MET A 225 0.27 -5.43 -18.01
N GLN A 226 -1.00 -5.72 -18.25
CA GLN A 226 -1.82 -4.92 -19.18
C GLN A 226 -2.65 -3.91 -18.40
N GLN A 227 -2.37 -2.62 -18.56
CA GLN A 227 -3.14 -1.58 -17.89
C GLN A 227 -4.42 -1.31 -18.68
N LEU A 228 -5.56 -1.51 -18.03
CA LEU A 228 -6.90 -1.36 -18.60
C LEU A 228 -7.52 0.01 -18.30
N SER A 229 -7.01 0.70 -17.29
CA SER A 229 -7.59 1.99 -16.90
C SER A 229 -6.69 2.85 -16.02
N ALA A 230 -7.02 4.14 -15.96
CA ALA A 230 -6.43 5.05 -14.99
C ALA A 230 -7.41 6.13 -14.50
N VAL A 231 -7.12 6.68 -13.33
CA VAL A 231 -7.59 7.99 -12.86
C VAL A 231 -6.38 8.79 -12.36
N ASN A 232 -6.35 10.08 -12.67
CA ASN A 232 -5.37 11.03 -12.14
C ASN A 232 -6.08 12.35 -11.83
N THR A 233 -6.14 12.71 -10.55
CA THR A 233 -6.75 13.97 -10.12
C THR A 233 -6.06 14.46 -8.85
N GLY A 234 -5.44 15.63 -8.91
CA GLY A 234 -4.59 16.11 -7.82
C GLY A 234 -3.47 15.11 -7.50
N GLY A 235 -3.38 14.68 -6.23
CA GLY A 235 -2.52 13.59 -5.77
C GLY A 235 -3.20 12.21 -5.72
N PHE A 236 -4.42 12.06 -6.24
CA PHE A 236 -5.10 10.77 -6.32
C PHE A 236 -4.79 10.07 -7.65
N HIS A 237 -4.34 8.82 -7.57
CA HIS A 237 -3.96 7.99 -8.70
C HIS A 237 -4.55 6.59 -8.56
N LEU A 238 -5.31 6.15 -9.55
CA LEU A 238 -5.82 4.78 -9.63
C LEU A 238 -5.37 4.12 -10.93
N ARG A 239 -4.97 2.85 -10.87
CA ARG A 239 -4.55 2.05 -12.02
C ARG A 239 -5.21 0.67 -11.96
N GLY A 240 -6.03 0.35 -12.96
CA GLY A 240 -6.60 -0.99 -13.11
C GLY A 240 -5.81 -1.78 -14.15
N TYR A 241 -5.51 -3.04 -13.85
CA TYR A 241 -4.78 -3.95 -14.71
C TYR A 241 -5.57 -5.24 -14.94
N ALA A 242 -5.39 -5.81 -16.11
CA ALA A 242 -5.89 -7.14 -16.41
C ALA A 242 -5.16 -8.17 -15.53
N GLY A 243 -5.90 -9.09 -14.93
CA GLY A 243 -5.34 -10.19 -14.15
C GLY A 243 -6.36 -10.82 -13.22
N ASN A 244 -6.43 -12.16 -13.15
CA ASN A 244 -7.36 -12.84 -12.24
C ASN A 244 -6.76 -14.13 -11.65
N SER A 245 -5.44 -14.14 -11.43
CA SER A 245 -4.75 -15.28 -10.83
C SER A 245 -3.73 -14.88 -9.77
N ALA A 246 -3.24 -15.85 -9.01
CA ALA A 246 -2.24 -15.60 -7.96
C ALA A 246 -0.92 -15.00 -8.53
N PRO A 247 -0.39 -15.44 -9.68
CA PRO A 247 0.74 -14.75 -10.31
C PRO A 247 0.46 -13.29 -10.69
N ASP A 248 -0.73 -12.97 -11.19
CA ASP A 248 -1.13 -11.58 -11.49
C ASP A 248 -1.10 -10.70 -10.24
N HIS A 249 -1.61 -11.23 -9.12
CA HIS A 249 -1.58 -10.57 -7.83
C HIS A 249 -0.15 -10.26 -7.37
N VAL A 250 0.74 -11.25 -7.43
CA VAL A 250 2.13 -11.12 -6.97
C VAL A 250 2.94 -10.13 -7.82
N ASP A 251 2.57 -9.92 -9.09
CA ASP A 251 3.26 -8.94 -9.94
C ASP A 251 3.21 -7.52 -9.39
N PHE A 252 2.14 -7.13 -8.68
CA PHE A 252 2.05 -5.81 -8.07
C PHE A 252 3.14 -5.59 -7.03
N LEU A 253 3.51 -6.63 -6.27
CA LEU A 253 4.60 -6.52 -5.31
C LEU A 253 5.95 -6.32 -6.02
N HIS A 254 6.22 -7.10 -7.07
CA HIS A 254 7.46 -6.97 -7.85
C HIS A 254 7.53 -5.67 -8.68
N ALA A 255 6.38 -5.15 -9.10
CA ALA A 255 6.25 -3.93 -9.89
C ALA A 255 6.22 -2.66 -9.05
N MET A 256 6.15 -2.77 -7.71
CA MET A 256 6.03 -1.66 -6.75
C MET A 256 6.86 -0.41 -7.10
N PRO A 257 8.14 -0.51 -7.49
CA PRO A 257 8.96 0.65 -7.88
C PRO A 257 8.39 1.55 -8.98
N ALA A 258 7.58 0.98 -9.87
CA ALA A 258 7.01 1.71 -11.00
C ALA A 258 6.04 2.83 -10.57
N TRP A 259 5.51 2.74 -9.34
CA TRP A 259 4.55 3.71 -8.81
C TRP A 259 5.14 4.66 -7.77
N PHE A 260 6.41 4.50 -7.38
CA PHE A 260 7.06 5.44 -6.45
C PHE A 260 7.12 6.87 -6.98
N GLY A 261 7.24 7.04 -8.30
CA GLY A 261 7.21 8.35 -8.94
C GLY A 261 5.88 9.10 -8.80
N LEU A 262 4.79 8.40 -8.44
CA LEU A 262 3.51 9.03 -8.12
C LEU A 262 3.52 9.65 -6.72
N LEU A 263 4.34 9.13 -5.81
CA LEU A 263 4.37 9.48 -4.40
C LEU A 263 5.26 10.70 -4.14
N ARG A 264 4.88 11.53 -3.17
CA ARG A 264 5.68 12.67 -2.72
C ARG A 264 6.53 12.24 -1.52
N ILE A 265 7.51 11.38 -1.79
CA ILE A 265 8.49 10.92 -0.80
C ILE A 265 9.69 11.86 -0.89
N ARG A 266 9.79 12.78 0.06
CA ARG A 266 10.83 13.80 0.16
C ARG A 266 11.28 13.93 1.59
#